data_AF-A0A815EWT2-F1
#
_entry.id   AF-A0A815EWT2-F1
#
_cell.length_a   1.000
_cell.length_b   1.000
_cell.length_c   1.000
_cell.angle_alpha   90.00
_cell.angle_beta   90.00
_cell.angle_gamma   90.00
#
_symmetry.space_group_name_H-M   'P 1'
#
loop_
_entity.id
_entity.type
_entity.pdbx_description
1 polymer ?
#
loop_
_entity_poly.entity_id
_entity_poly.type
_entity_poly.pdbx_seq_one_letter_code
_entity_poly.pdbx_strand_id
1 'polypeptide(L)'
;MIVLQEHRTVKTIKCEEKPPTEPKRKKRNSIQEFICNSSSASSGEDEDPSEFYSKVNRIIDKDLSWRKPEEDYSSDESSQLSSSSSSSSSSENDERIIRKKKDTKISINFLESLSNYVPLEDKHSDAKQYFIRTGFKNKNKRQELAEKLFSMYDQDVFSSKLSDKVTIVWSGRLTATAGHCTTRRSSQTATVTLSHKVCDSPERCRDTLLHELCHAAVSLIDNVTDQGHGPLWRKWTHKAERCYPYLPAISVKHTYDIAYKFIYRCIQCRYEVQRHSKSLNIEIDCCGKCMGKFELLLNNNKTNEVQTPKKTLTRYNLFIKEHFQTTKQAQPHLSTPQLMKHLSQEYRKTMEQQQQQNPIDLPDLEQLKI
;
A
#
# COMPACT_ATOMS: atom_id res chain seq x y z
N MET A 1 66.99 21.18 14.70
CA MET A 1 67.05 19.71 14.57
C MET A 1 67.54 19.37 13.17
N ILE A 2 68.79 18.91 13.13
CA ILE A 2 69.47 17.99 12.21
C ILE A 2 68.70 17.52 10.93
N VAL A 3 69.29 17.87 9.77
CA VAL A 3 69.65 17.02 8.58
C VAL A 3 68.49 16.42 7.76
N LEU A 4 68.24 16.88 6.52
CA LEU A 4 68.65 16.30 5.21
C LEU A 4 68.42 14.77 5.13
N GLN A 5 67.80 14.18 4.11
CA GLN A 5 68.33 14.13 2.73
C GLN A 5 67.31 13.44 1.80
N GLU A 6 67.38 13.81 0.53
CA GLU A 6 66.57 13.35 -0.60
C GLU A 6 67.00 11.98 -1.20
N HIS A 7 66.22 11.55 -2.21
CA HIS A 7 66.55 10.78 -3.45
C HIS A 7 65.81 9.43 -3.58
N ARG A 8 64.85 9.30 -4.53
CA ARG A 8 65.00 8.86 -5.95
C ARG A 8 65.71 7.48 -6.05
N THR A 9 65.29 6.44 -6.78
CA THR A 9 64.35 6.25 -7.91
C THR A 9 64.35 4.78 -8.37
N VAL A 10 63.36 4.42 -9.21
CA VAL A 10 63.31 3.37 -10.28
C VAL A 10 62.84 1.94 -9.96
N LYS A 11 61.94 1.50 -10.86
CA LYS A 11 61.22 0.23 -11.09
C LYS A 11 62.09 -1.02 -11.30
N THR A 12 61.50 -2.19 -11.04
CA THR A 12 61.71 -3.42 -11.84
C THR A 12 60.48 -4.33 -11.80
N ILE A 13 60.17 -4.95 -12.95
CA ILE A 13 59.14 -5.97 -13.19
C ILE A 13 59.81 -7.35 -13.24
N LYS A 14 59.15 -8.41 -12.75
CA LYS A 14 59.37 -9.79 -13.22
C LYS A 14 58.13 -10.69 -13.01
N CYS A 15 57.68 -11.37 -14.08
CA CYS A 15 56.84 -12.59 -14.08
C CYS A 15 57.70 -13.80 -13.59
N GLU A 16 57.25 -14.99 -13.20
CA GLU A 16 56.14 -15.91 -13.55
C GLU A 16 56.12 -17.02 -12.44
N GLU A 17 55.04 -17.73 -12.07
CA GLU A 17 54.64 -19.08 -12.56
C GLU A 17 53.33 -19.57 -11.83
N LYS A 18 52.59 -20.52 -12.45
CA LYS A 18 51.41 -21.31 -11.96
C LYS A 18 51.74 -22.82 -12.12
N PRO A 19 50.97 -23.83 -11.63
CA PRO A 19 49.80 -23.92 -10.71
C PRO A 19 49.91 -25.07 -9.64
N PRO A 20 48.83 -25.47 -8.93
CA PRO A 20 48.18 -26.75 -9.28
C PRO A 20 46.64 -26.71 -9.30
N THR A 21 46.06 -27.75 -9.88
CA THR A 21 44.68 -27.92 -10.36
C THR A 21 43.66 -28.50 -9.36
N GLU A 22 42.45 -27.91 -9.40
CA GLU A 22 41.07 -28.47 -9.24
C GLU A 22 40.55 -29.07 -7.90
N PRO A 23 39.24 -28.86 -7.56
CA PRO A 23 38.18 -29.63 -8.21
C PRO A 23 37.06 -28.80 -8.85
N LYS A 24 36.56 -29.34 -9.96
CA LYS A 24 35.39 -28.92 -10.74
C LYS A 24 34.15 -28.72 -9.85
N ARG A 25 33.75 -27.46 -9.64
CA ARG A 25 32.35 -27.16 -9.33
C ARG A 25 31.55 -27.21 -10.62
N LYS A 26 30.68 -28.22 -10.74
CA LYS A 26 29.69 -28.33 -11.83
C LYS A 26 28.95 -26.99 -11.97
N LYS A 27 29.08 -26.35 -13.14
CA LYS A 27 28.26 -25.21 -13.56
C LYS A 27 26.80 -25.62 -13.46
N ARG A 28 26.08 -25.07 -12.48
CA ARG A 28 24.67 -24.74 -12.69
C ARG A 28 24.71 -23.54 -13.62
N ASN A 29 24.27 -23.68 -14.86
CA ASN A 29 24.08 -22.54 -15.76
C ASN A 29 23.11 -21.59 -15.05
N SER A 30 23.61 -20.48 -14.50
CA SER A 30 22.79 -19.57 -13.71
C SER A 30 21.84 -18.89 -14.68
N ILE A 31 20.54 -19.07 -14.47
CA ILE A 31 19.44 -18.39 -15.18
C ILE A 31 19.70 -16.87 -15.26
N GLN A 32 20.40 -16.34 -14.27
CA GLN A 32 20.86 -14.96 -14.19
C GLN A 32 21.83 -14.57 -15.32
N GLU A 33 22.80 -15.41 -15.68
CA GLU A 33 23.72 -15.13 -16.80
C GLU A 33 22.96 -15.06 -18.13
N PHE A 34 21.96 -15.91 -18.32
CA PHE A 34 21.18 -15.95 -19.55
C PHE A 34 20.26 -14.74 -19.72
N ILE A 35 19.60 -14.29 -18.64
CA ILE A 35 18.74 -13.09 -18.67
C ILE A 35 19.60 -11.81 -18.72
N CYS A 36 20.78 -11.82 -18.10
CA CYS A 36 21.73 -10.70 -18.16
C CYS A 36 22.39 -10.58 -19.55
N ASN A 37 22.70 -11.69 -20.23
CA ASN A 37 23.25 -11.67 -21.59
C ASN A 37 22.26 -11.16 -22.65
N SER A 38 20.95 -11.31 -22.45
CA SER A 38 19.94 -10.60 -23.27
C SER A 38 19.92 -9.08 -23.02
N SER A 39 20.67 -8.56 -22.04
CA SER A 39 20.74 -7.13 -21.71
C SER A 39 21.95 -6.42 -22.33
N SER A 40 22.87 -7.15 -22.97
CA SER A 40 24.08 -6.59 -23.58
C SER A 40 24.00 -6.55 -25.12
N ALA A 41 22.97 -5.88 -25.64
CA ALA A 41 22.94 -5.39 -27.02
C ALA A 41 22.31 -3.99 -27.02
N SER A 42 23.17 -2.97 -27.05
CA SER A 42 22.78 -1.62 -27.45
C SER A 42 22.75 -1.57 -28.97
N SER A 43 21.79 -0.80 -29.48
CA SER A 43 21.50 -0.42 -30.88
C SER A 43 20.97 -1.51 -31.82
N GLY A 44 19.65 -1.44 -32.04
CA GLY A 44 18.99 -1.85 -33.28
C GLY A 44 18.64 -3.33 -33.38
N GLU A 45 17.44 -3.70 -32.92
CA GLU A 45 16.46 -4.55 -33.62
C GLU A 45 15.34 -4.91 -32.63
N ASP A 46 14.10 -4.75 -33.08
CA ASP A 46 12.87 -5.01 -32.34
C ASP A 46 12.78 -6.50 -31.97
N GLU A 47 13.34 -6.93 -30.83
CA GLU A 47 13.02 -8.24 -30.26
C GLU A 47 11.51 -8.27 -29.98
N ASP A 48 10.79 -9.09 -30.75
CA ASP A 48 9.37 -9.38 -30.55
C ASP A 48 9.14 -9.77 -29.07
N PRO A 49 8.32 -9.02 -28.32
CA PRO A 49 7.99 -9.35 -26.94
C PRO A 49 7.57 -10.82 -26.75
N SER A 50 6.95 -11.43 -27.77
CA SER A 50 6.53 -12.83 -27.79
C SER A 50 7.69 -13.82 -27.60
N GLU A 51 8.85 -13.58 -28.21
CA GLU A 51 10.01 -14.47 -28.07
C GLU A 51 10.58 -14.41 -26.65
N PHE A 52 10.71 -13.20 -26.09
CA PHE A 52 11.11 -12.99 -24.70
C PHE A 52 10.19 -13.77 -23.74
N TYR A 53 8.87 -13.62 -23.87
CA TYR A 53 7.92 -14.30 -22.99
C TYR A 53 7.89 -15.82 -23.20
N SER A 54 8.04 -16.30 -24.43
CA SER A 54 8.18 -17.73 -24.72
C SER A 54 9.41 -18.33 -24.03
N LYS A 55 10.52 -17.59 -24.02
CA LYS A 55 11.77 -17.98 -23.35
C LYS A 55 11.62 -17.94 -21.82
N VAL A 56 10.98 -16.91 -21.28
CA VAL A 56 10.66 -16.81 -19.84
C VAL A 56 9.74 -17.95 -19.40
N ASN A 57 8.74 -18.31 -20.21
CA ASN A 57 7.86 -19.45 -19.92
C ASN A 57 8.65 -20.74 -19.75
N ARG A 58 9.58 -21.04 -20.67
CA ARG A 58 10.46 -22.21 -20.55
C ARG A 58 11.31 -22.21 -19.28
N ILE A 59 11.67 -21.03 -18.75
CA ILE A 59 12.42 -20.90 -17.48
C ILE A 59 11.48 -21.19 -16.31
N ILE A 60 10.30 -20.58 -16.30
CA ILE A 60 9.29 -20.77 -15.24
C ILE A 60 8.85 -22.24 -15.17
N ASP A 61 8.58 -22.87 -16.31
CA ASP A 61 8.10 -24.26 -16.39
C ASP A 61 9.15 -25.29 -15.91
N LYS A 62 10.44 -24.92 -15.95
CA LYS A 62 11.55 -25.76 -15.47
C LYS A 62 11.87 -25.57 -13.98
N ASP A 63 11.29 -24.56 -13.34
CA ASP A 63 11.48 -24.33 -11.91
C ASP A 63 10.66 -25.36 -11.11
N LEU A 64 11.29 -26.47 -10.72
CA LEU A 64 10.68 -27.53 -9.92
C LEU A 64 10.21 -27.06 -8.52
N SER A 65 10.71 -25.90 -8.05
CA SER A 65 10.26 -25.28 -6.79
C SER A 65 8.99 -24.46 -6.97
N TRP A 66 8.50 -24.34 -8.20
CA TRP A 66 7.26 -23.67 -8.53
C TRP A 66 6.22 -24.69 -9.00
N ARG A 67 5.02 -24.61 -8.43
CA ARG A 67 3.81 -25.23 -8.96
C ARG A 67 2.80 -24.11 -9.15
N LYS A 68 2.08 -24.13 -10.27
CA LYS A 68 0.92 -23.26 -10.45
C LYS A 68 -0.04 -23.55 -9.28
N PRO A 69 -0.52 -22.54 -8.54
CA PRO A 69 -1.57 -22.77 -7.55
C PRO A 69 -2.74 -23.47 -8.23
N GLU A 70 -3.20 -24.59 -7.67
CA GLU A 70 -4.46 -25.19 -8.13
C GLU A 70 -5.58 -24.18 -7.86
N GLU A 71 -6.56 -24.09 -8.77
CA GLU A 71 -7.65 -23.10 -8.72
C GLU A 71 -8.63 -23.32 -7.54
N ASP A 72 -8.24 -24.11 -6.55
CA ASP A 72 -9.07 -24.60 -5.46
C ASP A 72 -8.63 -23.99 -4.13
N TYR A 73 -8.94 -22.71 -3.94
CA TYR A 73 -9.16 -22.17 -2.59
C TYR A 73 -10.67 -22.21 -2.31
N SER A 74 -11.26 -23.40 -2.37
CA SER A 74 -12.56 -23.65 -1.76
C SER A 74 -12.38 -23.62 -0.25
N SER A 75 -13.18 -22.77 0.40
CA SER A 75 -13.17 -22.61 1.85
C SER A 75 -13.48 -23.95 2.53
N ASP A 76 -12.67 -24.32 3.52
CA ASP A 76 -12.96 -25.42 4.44
C ASP A 76 -14.27 -25.13 5.19
N GLU A 77 -15.38 -25.70 4.72
CA GLU A 77 -16.52 -26.01 5.57
C GLU A 77 -16.44 -27.51 5.91
N SER A 78 -15.91 -27.78 7.11
CA SER A 78 -15.97 -29.10 7.73
C SER A 78 -17.42 -29.59 7.80
N SER A 79 -17.81 -30.50 6.92
CA SER A 79 -18.93 -31.41 7.15
C SER A 79 -18.47 -32.83 6.86
N GLN A 80 -18.39 -33.61 7.94
CA GLN A 80 -18.18 -35.05 7.91
C GLN A 80 -19.30 -35.70 7.09
N LEU A 81 -18.96 -36.57 6.14
CA LEU A 81 -19.69 -37.82 5.94
C LEU A 81 -18.79 -38.83 5.20
N SER A 82 -18.71 -40.02 5.77
CA SER A 82 -17.93 -41.16 5.31
C SER A 82 -18.69 -42.04 4.31
N SER A 83 -17.91 -42.83 3.56
CA SER A 83 -18.27 -44.10 2.88
C SER A 83 -19.17 -43.97 1.63
N SER A 84 -19.03 -44.74 0.55
CA SER A 84 -18.10 -45.81 0.15
C SER A 84 -18.37 -46.09 -1.32
N SER A 85 -17.35 -46.58 -2.04
CA SER A 85 -17.39 -47.01 -3.43
C SER A 85 -18.36 -48.17 -3.68
N SER A 86 -19.13 -48.12 -4.77
CA SER A 86 -19.45 -49.29 -5.58
C SER A 86 -19.87 -48.90 -7.00
N SER A 87 -19.23 -49.56 -7.95
CA SER A 87 -19.52 -49.59 -9.38
C SER A 87 -20.71 -50.52 -9.67
N SER A 88 -21.61 -50.14 -10.59
CA SER A 88 -22.24 -51.05 -11.56
C SER A 88 -23.08 -50.27 -12.60
N SER A 89 -22.98 -50.76 -13.83
CA SER A 89 -23.66 -50.38 -15.07
C SER A 89 -25.17 -50.64 -15.08
N SER A 90 -25.98 -49.82 -15.77
CA SER A 90 -26.82 -50.20 -16.94
C SER A 90 -27.96 -49.19 -17.25
N SER A 91 -28.16 -48.97 -18.56
CA SER A 91 -29.38 -48.64 -19.33
C SER A 91 -30.31 -47.48 -18.94
N GLU A 92 -30.37 -46.52 -19.87
CA GLU A 92 -31.54 -45.84 -20.45
C GLU A 92 -32.79 -45.61 -19.56
N ASN A 93 -33.09 -44.33 -19.30
CA ASN A 93 -34.41 -43.78 -19.56
C ASN A 93 -34.35 -42.25 -19.71
N ASP A 94 -34.84 -41.81 -20.86
CA ASP A 94 -35.00 -40.44 -21.32
C ASP A 94 -36.25 -39.83 -20.66
N GLU A 95 -36.07 -38.99 -19.65
CA GLU A 95 -37.08 -38.01 -19.27
C GLU A 95 -36.43 -36.63 -19.11
N ARG A 96 -36.77 -35.75 -20.05
CA ARG A 96 -36.42 -34.33 -20.07
C ARG A 96 -36.99 -33.60 -18.85
N ILE A 97 -36.26 -33.65 -17.75
CA ILE A 97 -36.40 -32.64 -16.70
C ILE A 97 -35.63 -31.41 -17.17
N ILE A 98 -36.37 -30.40 -17.61
CA ILE A 98 -35.89 -29.02 -17.78
C ILE A 98 -35.39 -28.54 -16.42
N ARG A 99 -34.14 -28.86 -16.09
CA ARG A 99 -33.42 -28.25 -14.98
C ARG A 99 -33.24 -26.79 -15.37
N LYS A 100 -34.08 -25.92 -14.81
CA LYS A 100 -33.76 -24.49 -14.72
C LYS A 100 -32.33 -24.41 -14.19
N LYS A 101 -31.38 -24.03 -15.04
CA LYS A 101 -30.06 -23.60 -14.59
C LYS A 101 -30.35 -22.43 -13.64
N LYS A 102 -30.31 -22.69 -12.33
CA LYS A 102 -30.05 -21.60 -11.39
C LYS A 102 -28.74 -21.02 -11.87
N ASP A 103 -28.73 -19.74 -12.20
CA ASP A 103 -27.50 -18.98 -12.40
C ASP A 103 -26.68 -19.12 -11.13
N THR A 104 -25.87 -20.18 -11.04
CA THR A 104 -24.89 -20.36 -9.97
C THR A 104 -23.82 -19.34 -10.26
N LYS A 105 -24.03 -18.15 -9.68
CA LYS A 105 -23.08 -17.05 -9.68
C LYS A 105 -21.73 -17.61 -9.24
N ILE A 106 -20.77 -17.61 -10.16
CA ILE A 106 -19.40 -18.04 -9.89
C ILE A 106 -18.88 -17.16 -8.76
N SER A 107 -18.47 -17.80 -7.65
CA SER A 107 -17.91 -17.09 -6.50
C SER A 107 -16.58 -16.46 -6.89
N ILE A 108 -16.52 -15.13 -6.86
CA ILE A 108 -15.30 -14.38 -7.12
C ILE A 108 -14.26 -14.67 -6.03
N ASN A 109 -13.00 -14.88 -6.43
CA ASN A 109 -11.94 -15.19 -5.48
C ASN A 109 -11.55 -13.97 -4.64
N PHE A 110 -10.80 -14.20 -3.55
CA PHE A 110 -10.38 -13.14 -2.63
C PHE A 110 -9.65 -11.99 -3.34
N LEU A 111 -8.60 -12.28 -4.13
CA LEU A 111 -7.77 -11.25 -4.76
C LEU A 111 -8.54 -10.42 -5.79
N GLU A 112 -9.38 -11.05 -6.59
CA GLU A 112 -10.23 -10.37 -7.58
C GLU A 112 -11.28 -9.49 -6.86
N SER A 113 -11.86 -9.99 -5.77
CA SER A 113 -12.86 -9.25 -4.99
C SER A 113 -12.36 -7.98 -4.31
N LEU A 114 -11.03 -7.83 -4.15
CA LEU A 114 -10.40 -6.59 -3.67
C LEU A 114 -10.49 -5.45 -4.68
N SER A 115 -10.94 -5.70 -5.90
CA SER A 115 -11.16 -4.64 -6.87
C SER A 115 -12.34 -3.73 -6.51
N ASN A 116 -12.23 -2.45 -6.85
CA ASN A 116 -13.29 -1.47 -6.65
C ASN A 116 -14.50 -1.67 -7.59
N TYR A 117 -14.35 -2.39 -8.72
CA TYR A 117 -15.47 -2.63 -9.64
C TYR A 117 -16.43 -3.74 -9.16
N VAL A 118 -15.99 -4.60 -8.24
CA VAL A 118 -16.80 -5.71 -7.72
C VAL A 118 -17.80 -5.16 -6.70
N PRO A 119 -19.12 -5.28 -6.89
CA PRO A 119 -20.14 -4.85 -5.92
C PRO A 119 -19.97 -5.54 -4.56
N LEU A 120 -20.32 -4.85 -3.47
CA LEU A 120 -20.04 -5.31 -2.10
C LEU A 120 -20.72 -6.65 -1.76
N GLU A 121 -21.92 -6.87 -2.29
CA GLU A 121 -22.70 -8.09 -2.19
C GLU A 121 -21.92 -9.31 -2.73
N ASP A 122 -21.16 -9.08 -3.80
CA ASP A 122 -20.49 -10.11 -4.59
C ASP A 122 -19.07 -10.36 -4.14
N LYS A 123 -18.50 -9.46 -3.35
CA LYS A 123 -17.15 -9.64 -2.81
C LYS A 123 -17.04 -10.91 -1.98
N HIS A 124 -15.88 -11.53 -2.04
CA HIS A 124 -15.51 -12.61 -1.14
C HIS A 124 -15.73 -12.21 0.33
N SER A 125 -16.20 -13.15 1.15
CA SER A 125 -16.49 -12.94 2.59
C SER A 125 -15.35 -12.21 3.31
N ASP A 126 -14.13 -12.75 3.18
CA ASP A 126 -12.91 -12.19 3.78
C ASP A 126 -12.52 -10.80 3.28
N ALA A 127 -12.98 -10.40 2.09
CA ALA A 127 -12.65 -9.09 1.53
C ALA A 127 -13.61 -7.99 1.99
N LYS A 128 -14.88 -8.34 2.29
CA LYS A 128 -15.94 -7.37 2.67
C LYS A 128 -15.52 -6.45 3.81
N GLN A 129 -14.79 -6.97 4.80
CA GLN A 129 -14.32 -6.20 5.95
C GLN A 129 -13.42 -5.00 5.60
N TYR A 130 -12.79 -4.99 4.42
CA TYR A 130 -11.92 -3.88 4.01
C TYR A 130 -12.69 -2.75 3.32
N PHE A 131 -13.92 -3.00 2.85
CA PHE A 131 -14.76 -2.04 2.13
C PHE A 131 -15.79 -1.32 3.00
N ILE A 132 -15.99 -1.78 4.24
CA ILE A 132 -16.81 -1.04 5.21
C ILE A 132 -16.16 0.32 5.55
N ARG A 133 -16.96 1.25 6.07
CA ARG A 133 -16.55 2.64 6.33
C ARG A 133 -15.21 2.80 7.08
N THR A 134 -14.90 1.88 7.97
CA THR A 134 -13.68 1.86 8.79
C THR A 134 -12.67 0.80 8.36
N GLY A 135 -12.95 -0.02 7.35
CA GLY A 135 -12.16 -1.20 6.97
C GLY A 135 -10.72 -0.86 6.60
N PHE A 136 -10.46 -0.55 5.33
CA PHE A 136 -9.10 -0.22 4.87
C PHE A 136 -8.53 1.09 5.46
N LYS A 137 -9.40 1.99 5.94
CA LYS A 137 -8.98 3.22 6.62
C LYS A 137 -8.39 2.96 8.01
N ASN A 138 -8.73 1.83 8.64
CA ASN A 138 -8.13 1.42 9.91
C ASN A 138 -6.72 0.88 9.66
N LYS A 139 -5.74 1.39 10.42
CA LYS A 139 -4.33 1.02 10.27
C LYS A 139 -4.08 -0.48 10.46
N ASN A 140 -4.77 -1.10 11.42
CA ASN A 140 -4.59 -2.52 11.74
C ASN A 140 -5.17 -3.40 10.63
N LYS A 141 -6.40 -3.11 10.19
CA LYS A 141 -7.05 -3.85 9.09
C LYS A 141 -6.28 -3.73 7.78
N ARG A 142 -5.72 -2.56 7.52
CA ARG A 142 -4.86 -2.36 6.35
C ARG A 142 -3.55 -3.13 6.45
N GLN A 143 -2.91 -3.13 7.61
CA GLN A 143 -1.70 -3.93 7.84
C GLN A 143 -2.00 -5.42 7.68
N GLU A 144 -3.09 -5.90 8.28
CA GLU A 144 -3.59 -7.27 8.16
C GLU A 144 -3.79 -7.68 6.69
N LEU A 145 -4.41 -6.82 5.88
CA LEU A 145 -4.56 -7.07 4.45
C LEU A 145 -3.19 -7.17 3.75
N ALA A 146 -2.27 -6.26 4.03
CA ALA A 146 -0.94 -6.27 3.41
C ALA A 146 -0.15 -7.53 3.78
N GLU A 147 -0.25 -7.99 5.03
CA GLU A 147 0.38 -9.23 5.49
C GLU A 147 -0.26 -10.46 4.83
N LYS A 148 -1.60 -10.52 4.78
CA LYS A 148 -2.32 -11.60 4.08
C LYS A 148 -1.92 -11.70 2.62
N LEU A 149 -1.88 -10.56 1.92
CA LEU A 149 -1.44 -10.48 0.53
C LEU A 149 0.02 -10.91 0.36
N PHE A 150 0.91 -10.48 1.25
CA PHE A 150 2.31 -10.87 1.21
C PHE A 150 2.49 -12.38 1.36
N SER A 151 1.82 -13.01 2.32
CA SER A 151 1.89 -14.46 2.50
C SER A 151 1.45 -15.21 1.24
N MET A 152 0.33 -14.79 0.62
CA MET A 152 -0.14 -15.37 -0.63
C MET A 152 0.88 -15.20 -1.77
N TYR A 153 1.36 -13.97 -1.98
CA TYR A 153 2.29 -13.69 -3.06
C TYR A 153 3.65 -14.35 -2.89
N ASP A 154 4.18 -14.37 -1.66
CA ASP A 154 5.45 -15.05 -1.37
C ASP A 154 5.35 -16.55 -1.65
N GLN A 155 4.27 -17.19 -1.21
CA GLN A 155 4.02 -18.59 -1.49
C GLN A 155 3.87 -18.86 -2.99
N ASP A 156 2.95 -18.17 -3.68
CA ASP A 156 2.53 -18.54 -5.03
C ASP A 156 3.51 -18.06 -6.11
N VAL A 157 4.11 -16.89 -5.94
CA VAL A 157 4.97 -16.24 -6.96
C VAL A 157 6.45 -16.44 -6.63
N PHE A 158 6.82 -16.27 -5.36
CA PHE A 158 8.22 -16.19 -4.94
C PHE A 158 8.75 -17.47 -4.27
N SER A 159 7.95 -18.54 -4.22
CA SER A 159 8.29 -19.86 -3.66
C SER A 159 8.75 -19.76 -2.19
N SER A 160 8.12 -18.89 -1.41
CA SER A 160 8.39 -18.62 0.01
C SER A 160 9.82 -18.16 0.30
N LYS A 161 10.49 -17.51 -0.66
CA LYS A 161 11.90 -17.08 -0.54
C LYS A 161 12.05 -15.65 0.01
N LEU A 162 10.96 -14.90 0.16
CA LEU A 162 10.95 -13.54 0.69
C LEU A 162 10.57 -13.49 2.18
N SER A 163 9.89 -14.51 2.69
CA SER A 163 9.63 -14.72 4.11
C SER A 163 10.91 -14.54 4.93
N ASP A 164 10.78 -13.93 6.11
CA ASP A 164 11.86 -13.52 7.03
C ASP A 164 12.80 -12.41 6.53
N LYS A 165 12.79 -12.09 5.23
CA LYS A 165 13.70 -11.08 4.64
C LYS A 165 13.00 -9.77 4.30
N VAL A 166 11.69 -9.81 4.05
CA VAL A 166 10.90 -8.64 3.66
C VAL A 166 10.06 -8.13 4.82
N THR A 167 10.10 -6.82 5.06
CA THR A 167 9.23 -6.14 6.03
C THR A 167 8.34 -5.14 5.31
N ILE A 168 7.05 -5.12 5.65
CA ILE A 168 6.06 -4.20 5.08
C ILE A 168 5.80 -3.08 6.07
N VAL A 169 5.97 -1.84 5.63
CA VAL A 169 5.78 -0.65 6.46
C VAL A 169 4.88 0.33 5.74
N TRP A 170 4.06 1.06 6.49
CA TRP A 170 3.26 2.15 5.94
C TRP A 170 3.83 3.53 6.29
N SER A 171 3.81 4.45 5.33
CA SER A 171 4.32 5.82 5.49
C SER A 171 3.28 6.87 5.12
N GLY A 172 3.10 7.86 6.01
CA GLY A 172 2.33 9.08 5.72
C GLY A 172 3.13 10.17 4.99
N ARG A 173 4.44 9.96 4.87
CA ARG A 173 5.39 10.87 4.21
C ARG A 173 5.61 10.52 2.74
N LEU A 174 5.43 9.24 2.38
CA LEU A 174 5.46 8.80 0.99
C LEU A 174 4.22 9.35 0.27
N THR A 175 4.43 10.30 -0.65
CA THR A 175 3.34 11.06 -1.30
C THR A 175 3.45 11.11 -2.82
N ALA A 176 4.62 10.78 -3.37
CA ALA A 176 4.86 10.77 -4.82
C ALA A 176 4.52 9.43 -5.47
N THR A 177 4.66 8.32 -4.73
CA THR A 177 4.40 6.97 -5.22
C THR A 177 3.49 6.20 -4.26
N ALA A 178 2.85 5.15 -4.76
CA ALA A 178 2.02 4.26 -3.96
C ALA A 178 2.85 3.34 -3.06
N GLY A 179 4.01 2.92 -3.56
CA GLY A 179 4.96 2.04 -2.89
C GLY A 179 6.39 2.38 -3.28
N HIS A 180 7.33 1.81 -2.54
CA HIS A 180 8.72 1.65 -2.95
C HIS A 180 9.37 0.52 -2.14
N CYS A 181 10.22 -0.28 -2.79
CA CYS A 181 11.07 -1.28 -2.17
C CYS A 181 12.51 -0.77 -1.97
N THR A 182 12.99 -0.81 -0.73
CA THR A 182 14.40 -0.54 -0.40
C THR A 182 15.08 -1.80 0.10
N THR A 183 16.23 -2.16 -0.48
CA THR A 183 16.97 -3.36 -0.10
C THR A 183 18.28 -3.03 0.60
N ARG A 184 18.65 -3.82 1.60
CA ARG A 184 19.91 -3.69 2.33
C ARG A 184 20.80 -4.90 2.04
N ARG A 185 21.85 -4.68 1.22
CA ARG A 185 22.80 -5.72 0.81
C ARG A 185 23.46 -6.43 1.98
N SER A 186 23.86 -5.70 3.03
CA SER A 186 24.60 -6.26 4.18
C SER A 186 23.80 -7.29 4.98
N SER A 187 22.48 -7.12 5.07
CA SER A 187 21.60 -8.04 5.80
C SER A 187 20.76 -8.93 4.89
N GLN A 188 20.86 -8.77 3.56
CA GLN A 188 20.00 -9.43 2.58
C GLN A 188 18.51 -9.31 2.94
N THR A 189 18.10 -8.11 3.37
CA THR A 189 16.70 -7.80 3.72
C THR A 189 16.16 -6.70 2.82
N ALA A 190 14.84 -6.63 2.69
CA ALA A 190 14.16 -5.54 2.01
C ALA A 190 13.01 -4.97 2.85
N THR A 191 12.75 -3.68 2.68
CA THR A 191 11.60 -3.00 3.26
C THR A 191 10.72 -2.49 2.13
N VAL A 192 9.50 -3.01 2.07
CA VAL A 192 8.46 -2.47 1.18
C VAL A 192 7.70 -1.42 1.96
N THR A 193 7.78 -0.17 1.49
CA THR A 193 7.07 0.96 2.10
C THR A 193 5.86 1.33 1.26
N LEU A 194 4.65 1.26 1.84
CA LEU A 194 3.39 1.64 1.20
C LEU A 194 2.90 3.02 1.67
N SER A 195 2.34 3.81 0.76
CA SER A 195 1.84 5.16 1.05
C SER A 195 0.44 5.14 1.63
N HIS A 196 0.23 5.83 2.76
CA HIS A 196 -1.12 6.06 3.29
C HIS A 196 -2.03 6.89 2.37
N LYS A 197 -1.44 7.73 1.51
CA LYS A 197 -2.17 8.76 0.75
C LYS A 197 -2.40 8.38 -0.70
N VAL A 198 -1.56 7.49 -1.23
CA VAL A 198 -1.61 7.04 -2.63
C VAL A 198 -2.10 5.59 -2.70
N CYS A 199 -1.69 4.73 -1.76
CA CYS A 199 -2.18 3.35 -1.64
C CYS A 199 -3.33 3.29 -0.60
N ASP A 200 -4.47 3.86 -0.98
CA ASP A 200 -5.59 4.20 -0.06
C ASP A 200 -6.84 3.30 -0.22
N SER A 201 -6.76 2.23 -1.01
CA SER A 201 -7.82 1.24 -1.18
C SER A 201 -7.28 -0.20 -1.18
N PRO A 202 -8.13 -1.23 -0.94
CA PRO A 202 -7.73 -2.63 -0.99
C PRO A 202 -7.13 -3.04 -2.34
N GLU A 203 -7.74 -2.59 -3.44
CA GLU A 203 -7.26 -2.79 -4.82
C GLU A 203 -5.84 -2.25 -5.01
N ARG A 204 -5.60 -0.99 -4.62
CA ARG A 204 -4.28 -0.36 -4.73
C ARG A 204 -3.26 -1.08 -3.86
N CYS A 205 -3.64 -1.58 -2.69
CA CYS A 205 -2.77 -2.38 -1.84
C CYS A 205 -2.36 -3.68 -2.51
N ARG A 206 -3.33 -4.41 -3.08
CA ARG A 206 -3.12 -5.65 -3.83
C ARG A 206 -2.10 -5.46 -4.95
N ASP A 207 -2.31 -4.46 -5.79
CA ASP A 207 -1.52 -4.25 -7.01
C ASP A 207 -0.14 -3.66 -6.69
N THR A 208 -0.09 -2.66 -5.81
CA THR A 208 1.17 -2.00 -5.42
C THR A 208 2.09 -2.95 -4.68
N LEU A 209 1.56 -3.74 -3.74
CA LEU A 209 2.40 -4.66 -2.98
C LEU A 209 3.04 -5.70 -3.89
N LEU A 210 2.29 -6.29 -4.82
CA LEU A 210 2.82 -7.27 -5.77
C LEU A 210 3.95 -6.67 -6.62
N HIS A 211 3.76 -5.44 -7.12
CA HIS A 211 4.79 -4.69 -7.86
C HIS A 211 6.08 -4.54 -7.06
N GLU A 212 5.99 -4.08 -5.81
CA GLU A 212 7.17 -3.85 -4.96
C GLU A 212 7.84 -5.16 -4.54
N LEU A 213 7.10 -6.26 -4.42
CA LEU A 213 7.68 -7.57 -4.15
C LEU A 213 8.44 -8.14 -5.36
N CYS A 214 8.04 -7.82 -6.60
CA CYS A 214 8.85 -8.14 -7.76
C CYS A 214 10.23 -7.46 -7.71
N HIS A 215 10.32 -6.20 -7.24
CA HIS A 215 11.62 -5.54 -6.98
C HIS A 215 12.40 -6.25 -5.88
N ALA A 216 11.75 -6.63 -4.78
CA ALA A 216 12.38 -7.39 -3.71
C ALA A 216 12.94 -8.74 -4.21
N ALA A 217 12.21 -9.45 -5.07
CA ALA A 217 12.63 -10.72 -5.64
C ALA A 217 13.87 -10.60 -6.52
N VAL A 218 13.96 -9.57 -7.38
CA VAL A 218 15.17 -9.30 -8.16
C VAL A 218 16.38 -9.11 -7.22
N SER A 219 16.20 -8.37 -6.14
CA SER A 219 17.28 -8.08 -5.20
C SER A 219 17.67 -9.26 -4.31
N LEU A 220 16.70 -10.01 -3.79
CA LEU A 220 16.92 -11.03 -2.76
C LEU A 220 17.03 -12.45 -3.30
N ILE A 221 16.37 -12.75 -4.42
CA ILE A 221 16.37 -14.09 -5.03
C ILE A 221 17.39 -14.13 -6.17
N ASP A 222 17.34 -13.15 -7.07
CA ASP A 222 18.28 -13.08 -8.19
C ASP A 222 19.62 -12.43 -7.77
N ASN A 223 19.73 -11.88 -6.56
CA ASN A 223 20.93 -11.21 -6.06
C ASN A 223 21.41 -10.05 -6.98
N VAL A 224 20.45 -9.36 -7.60
CA VAL A 224 20.71 -8.22 -8.50
C VAL A 224 20.13 -6.96 -7.91
N THR A 225 20.96 -5.93 -7.80
CA THR A 225 20.56 -4.66 -7.16
C THR A 225 20.59 -3.52 -8.16
N ASP A 226 19.85 -2.46 -7.86
CA ASP A 226 19.76 -1.24 -8.67
C ASP A 226 19.24 -1.44 -10.11
N GLN A 227 18.54 -2.56 -10.35
CA GLN A 227 17.75 -2.72 -11.56
C GLN A 227 16.33 -2.19 -11.30
N GLY A 228 15.90 -1.23 -12.11
CA GLY A 228 14.49 -0.84 -12.17
C GLY A 228 13.66 -1.94 -12.83
N HIS A 229 12.78 -1.59 -13.77
CA HIS A 229 11.86 -2.53 -14.42
C HIS A 229 12.51 -3.33 -15.57
N GLY A 230 13.73 -3.84 -15.36
CA GLY A 230 14.50 -4.59 -16.36
C GLY A 230 13.98 -6.02 -16.62
N PRO A 231 14.68 -6.83 -17.43
CA PRO A 231 14.25 -8.18 -17.80
C PRO A 231 13.96 -9.12 -16.62
N LEU A 232 14.75 -9.04 -15.54
CA LEU A 232 14.51 -9.83 -14.32
C LEU A 232 13.23 -9.41 -13.60
N TRP A 233 12.94 -8.11 -13.56
CA TRP A 233 11.68 -7.63 -13.01
C TRP A 233 10.49 -8.12 -13.85
N ARG A 234 10.59 -7.99 -15.18
CA ARG A 234 9.58 -8.52 -16.13
C ARG A 234 9.37 -10.03 -16.01
N LYS A 235 10.42 -10.79 -15.71
CA LYS A 235 10.33 -12.23 -15.42
C LYS A 235 9.42 -12.49 -14.22
N TRP A 236 9.61 -11.75 -13.13
CA TRP A 236 8.80 -11.91 -11.92
C TRP A 236 7.36 -11.43 -12.10
N THR A 237 7.13 -10.34 -12.84
CA THR A 237 5.76 -9.90 -13.12
C THR A 237 5.03 -10.91 -14.00
N HIS A 238 5.68 -11.44 -15.04
CA HIS A 238 5.10 -12.47 -15.89
C HIS A 238 4.77 -13.74 -15.10
N LYS A 239 5.62 -14.11 -14.15
CA LYS A 239 5.33 -15.22 -13.23
C LYS A 239 4.09 -14.93 -12.38
N ALA A 240 3.97 -13.72 -11.84
CA ALA A 240 2.81 -13.31 -11.06
C ALA A 240 1.51 -13.30 -11.89
N GLU A 241 1.57 -12.81 -13.13
CA GLU A 241 0.44 -12.82 -14.09
C GLU A 241 0.00 -14.25 -14.44
N ARG A 242 0.94 -15.20 -14.51
CA ARG A 242 0.61 -16.62 -14.68
C ARG A 242 -0.03 -17.25 -13.44
N CYS A 243 0.34 -16.80 -12.24
CA CYS A 243 -0.29 -17.26 -10.99
C CYS A 243 -1.69 -16.65 -10.80
N TYR A 244 -1.88 -15.40 -11.23
CA TYR A 244 -3.13 -14.66 -11.04
C TYR A 244 -3.65 -14.08 -12.36
N PRO A 245 -4.11 -14.92 -13.31
CA PRO A 245 -4.51 -14.48 -14.65
C PRO A 245 -5.75 -13.57 -14.67
N TYR A 246 -6.52 -13.55 -13.58
CA TYR A 246 -7.69 -12.70 -13.40
C TYR A 246 -7.36 -11.31 -12.82
N LEU A 247 -6.10 -11.06 -12.43
CA LEU A 247 -5.66 -9.74 -12.00
C LEU A 247 -5.18 -8.89 -13.19
N PRO A 248 -5.25 -7.56 -13.08
CA PRO A 248 -4.66 -6.68 -14.09
C PRO A 248 -3.17 -6.92 -14.25
N ALA A 249 -2.67 -6.77 -15.48
CA ALA A 249 -1.24 -6.86 -15.77
C ALA A 249 -0.42 -5.87 -14.92
N ILE A 250 0.75 -6.30 -14.47
CA ILE A 250 1.60 -5.48 -13.59
C ILE A 250 2.35 -4.47 -14.44
N SER A 251 1.84 -3.25 -14.46
CA SER A 251 2.49 -2.13 -15.16
C SER A 251 3.77 -1.64 -14.46
N VAL A 252 4.64 -1.00 -15.25
CA VAL A 252 5.88 -0.34 -14.79
C VAL A 252 5.59 0.81 -13.82
N LYS A 253 4.46 1.52 -14.01
CA LYS A 253 4.06 2.65 -13.17
C LYS A 253 2.57 2.55 -12.87
N HIS A 254 2.20 2.73 -11.60
CA HIS A 254 0.80 2.92 -11.23
C HIS A 254 0.30 4.30 -11.66
N THR A 255 -0.85 4.34 -12.31
CA THR A 255 -1.57 5.58 -12.66
C THR A 255 -2.79 5.72 -11.76
N TYR A 256 -2.54 6.05 -10.49
CA TYR A 256 -3.61 6.25 -9.52
C TYR A 256 -4.06 7.70 -9.47
N ASP A 257 -5.37 7.92 -9.46
CA ASP A 257 -5.94 9.22 -9.13
C ASP A 257 -5.79 9.49 -7.62
N ILE A 258 -5.00 10.49 -7.27
CA ILE A 258 -4.72 10.85 -5.88
C ILE A 258 -5.74 11.89 -5.43
N ALA A 259 -6.52 11.54 -4.39
CA ALA A 259 -7.45 12.47 -3.78
C ALA A 259 -6.72 13.49 -2.89
N TYR A 260 -6.61 14.73 -3.35
CA TYR A 260 -6.09 15.85 -2.56
C TYR A 260 -7.23 16.61 -1.89
N LYS A 261 -7.15 16.75 -0.56
CA LYS A 261 -8.17 17.44 0.24
C LYS A 261 -8.15 18.96 0.09
N PHE A 262 -6.96 19.53 -0.14
CA PHE A 262 -6.76 20.98 -0.18
C PHE A 262 -6.19 21.35 -1.54
N ILE A 263 -6.90 22.20 -2.27
CA ILE A 263 -6.47 22.74 -3.56
C ILE A 263 -6.27 24.23 -3.37
N TYR A 264 -5.06 24.72 -3.61
CA TYR A 264 -4.74 26.14 -3.53
C TYR A 264 -4.73 26.71 -4.95
N ARG A 265 -5.66 27.60 -5.26
CA ARG A 265 -5.78 28.21 -6.58
C ARG A 265 -5.27 29.63 -6.55
N CYS A 266 -4.41 30.01 -7.49
CA CYS A 266 -3.98 31.39 -7.60
C CYS A 266 -5.15 32.26 -8.07
N ILE A 267 -5.37 33.39 -7.41
CA ILE A 267 -6.48 34.30 -7.73
C ILE A 267 -6.27 34.96 -9.10
N GLN A 268 -5.02 35.24 -9.47
CA GLN A 268 -4.68 35.96 -10.70
C GLN A 268 -4.56 35.02 -11.91
N CYS A 269 -3.65 34.03 -11.85
CA CYS A 269 -3.36 33.17 -13.00
C CYS A 269 -4.08 31.81 -12.98
N ARG A 270 -4.93 31.57 -11.97
CA ARG A 270 -5.68 30.31 -11.78
C ARG A 270 -4.84 29.04 -11.64
N TYR A 271 -3.52 29.13 -11.51
CA TYR A 271 -2.66 27.98 -11.26
C TYR A 271 -3.03 27.28 -9.95
N GLU A 272 -3.18 25.96 -9.99
CA GLU A 272 -3.58 25.15 -8.85
C GLU A 272 -2.43 24.33 -8.27
N VAL A 273 -2.38 24.30 -6.94
CA VAL A 273 -1.44 23.49 -6.17
C VAL A 273 -2.24 22.56 -5.25
N GLN A 274 -2.15 21.26 -5.49
CA GLN A 274 -2.88 20.25 -4.76
C GLN A 274 -2.06 19.72 -3.56
N ARG A 275 -2.67 19.63 -2.38
CA ARG A 275 -2.01 19.25 -1.11
C ARG A 275 -2.91 18.35 -0.24
N HIS A 276 -2.28 17.47 0.54
CA HIS A 276 -2.97 16.60 1.50
C HIS A 276 -3.17 17.22 2.89
N SER A 277 -2.48 18.32 3.20
CA SER A 277 -2.60 19.09 4.45
C SER A 277 -2.72 20.58 4.13
N LYS A 278 -3.21 21.36 5.11
CA LYS A 278 -3.20 22.83 5.04
C LYS A 278 -1.78 23.38 5.25
N SER A 279 -0.86 23.06 4.35
CA SER A 279 0.57 23.36 4.50
C SER A 279 0.98 24.69 3.87
N LEU A 280 0.18 25.24 2.98
CA LEU A 280 0.46 26.53 2.33
C LEU A 280 -0.26 27.63 3.13
N ASN A 281 0.50 28.63 3.57
CA ASN A 281 0.01 29.80 4.24
C ASN A 281 -0.32 30.88 3.21
N ILE A 282 -1.62 31.08 2.97
CA ILE A 282 -2.14 32.04 1.99
C ILE A 282 -1.72 33.49 2.26
N GLU A 283 -1.37 33.82 3.51
CA GLU A 283 -0.97 35.18 3.89
C GLU A 283 0.48 35.51 3.50
N ILE A 284 1.34 34.49 3.42
CA ILE A 284 2.79 34.65 3.23
C ILE A 284 3.23 34.07 1.88
N ASP A 285 2.69 32.90 1.50
CA ASP A 285 3.08 32.19 0.30
C ASP A 285 2.41 32.78 -0.95
N CYS A 286 3.19 32.97 -2.01
CA CYS A 286 2.74 33.50 -3.29
C CYS A 286 2.88 32.48 -4.42
N CYS A 287 2.14 32.71 -5.51
CA CYS A 287 2.15 31.86 -6.68
C CYS A 287 3.50 31.94 -7.41
N GLY A 288 4.19 30.81 -7.55
CA GLY A 288 5.49 30.77 -8.26
C GLY A 288 5.43 31.15 -9.75
N LYS A 289 4.25 31.30 -10.36
CA LYS A 289 4.10 31.71 -11.77
C LYS A 289 3.90 33.22 -11.96
N CYS A 290 3.13 33.86 -11.09
CA CYS A 290 2.72 35.26 -11.25
C CYS A 290 2.91 36.11 -9.98
N MET A 291 3.44 35.53 -8.91
CA MET A 291 3.57 36.12 -7.57
C MET A 291 2.24 36.53 -6.91
N GLY A 292 1.11 36.13 -7.48
CA GLY A 292 -0.23 36.37 -6.93
C GLY A 292 -0.56 35.58 -5.66
N LYS A 293 -1.57 36.04 -4.93
CA LYS A 293 -2.08 35.34 -3.75
C LYS A 293 -2.88 34.08 -4.11
N PHE A 294 -2.95 33.14 -3.18
CA PHE A 294 -3.76 31.92 -3.29
C PHE A 294 -5.13 32.07 -2.62
N GLU A 295 -6.08 31.26 -3.05
CA GLU A 295 -7.31 30.93 -2.31
C GLU A 295 -7.34 29.42 -2.04
N LEU A 296 -7.89 29.00 -0.89
CA LEU A 296 -8.02 27.58 -0.55
C LEU A 296 -9.40 27.07 -0.94
N LEU A 297 -9.41 26.05 -1.79
CA LEU A 297 -10.55 25.23 -2.15
C LEU A 297 -10.46 23.88 -1.43
N LEU A 298 -11.58 23.44 -0.85
CA LEU A 298 -11.69 22.12 -0.25
C LEU A 298 -12.26 21.17 -1.27
N ASN A 299 -11.51 20.11 -1.59
CA ASN A 299 -12.02 19.02 -2.39
C ASN A 299 -12.87 18.13 -1.48
N ASN A 300 -14.16 18.47 -1.37
CA ASN A 300 -15.13 17.59 -0.79
C ASN A 300 -15.64 16.71 -1.93
N ASN A 301 -15.35 15.40 -1.89
CA ASN A 301 -15.91 14.39 -2.82
C ASN A 301 -17.44 14.22 -2.67
N LYS A 302 -18.13 15.22 -2.12
CA LYS A 302 -19.57 15.39 -2.07
C LYS A 302 -19.85 16.72 -2.75
N THR A 303 -20.50 16.64 -3.90
CA THR A 303 -21.16 17.72 -4.64
C THR A 303 -21.24 19.09 -3.96
N ASN A 304 -20.83 20.10 -4.72
CA ASN A 304 -21.07 21.52 -4.58
C ASN A 304 -20.27 22.31 -3.52
N GLU A 305 -19.75 23.43 -4.02
CA GLU A 305 -19.16 24.54 -3.30
C GLU A 305 -19.95 24.88 -2.04
N VAL A 306 -19.34 24.68 -0.87
CA VAL A 306 -19.62 25.52 0.28
C VAL A 306 -18.30 25.73 1.01
N GLN A 307 -17.83 26.98 1.01
CA GLN A 307 -16.84 27.44 1.98
C GLN A 307 -17.41 27.12 3.37
N THR A 308 -16.83 26.14 4.07
CA THR A 308 -17.21 25.94 5.47
C THR A 308 -16.85 27.23 6.22
N PRO A 309 -17.82 27.95 6.83
CA PRO A 309 -17.49 29.11 7.64
C PRO A 309 -16.49 28.68 8.71
N LYS A 310 -15.57 29.58 9.08
CA LYS A 310 -14.64 29.38 10.21
C LYS A 310 -15.47 28.80 11.37
N LYS A 311 -15.21 27.55 11.76
CA LYS A 311 -15.88 26.92 12.90
C LYS A 311 -15.77 27.87 14.09
N THR A 312 -16.87 28.48 14.49
CA THR A 312 -16.97 29.26 15.71
C THR A 312 -16.55 28.34 16.85
N LEU A 313 -15.55 28.75 17.65
CA LEU A 313 -15.09 27.94 18.77
C LEU A 313 -16.29 27.67 19.69
N THR A 314 -16.47 26.40 20.09
CA THR A 314 -17.50 26.05 21.08
C THR A 314 -17.27 26.83 22.37
N ARG A 315 -18.31 27.10 23.16
CA ARG A 315 -18.22 27.85 24.42
C ARG A 315 -17.12 27.30 25.36
N TYR A 316 -16.99 25.97 25.42
CA TYR A 316 -15.91 25.30 26.15
C TYR A 316 -14.52 25.61 25.61
N ASN A 317 -14.33 25.63 24.29
CA ASN A 317 -13.03 25.96 23.69
C ASN A 317 -12.65 27.44 23.89
N LEU A 318 -13.64 28.34 23.92
CA LEU A 318 -13.42 29.74 24.29
C LEU A 318 -12.98 29.84 25.75
N PHE A 319 -13.69 29.15 26.66
CA PHE A 319 -13.36 29.10 28.08
C PHE A 319 -11.94 28.58 28.33
N ILE A 320 -11.54 27.47 27.68
CA ILE A 320 -10.16 26.99 27.78
C ILE A 320 -9.18 28.06 27.30
N LYS A 321 -9.43 28.68 26.14
CA LYS A 321 -8.50 29.67 25.57
C LYS A 321 -8.31 30.87 26.50
N GLU A 322 -9.38 31.31 27.15
CA GLU A 322 -9.38 32.44 28.08
C GLU A 322 -8.66 32.10 29.40
N HIS A 323 -8.94 30.93 29.98
CA HIS A 323 -8.46 30.60 31.33
C HIS A 323 -7.13 29.82 31.35
N PHE A 324 -6.70 29.20 30.25
CA PHE A 324 -5.53 28.30 30.24
C PHE A 324 -4.23 28.97 30.67
N GLN A 325 -3.96 30.18 30.18
CA GLN A 325 -2.72 30.88 30.52
C GLN A 325 -2.69 31.28 32.00
N THR A 326 -3.81 31.76 32.53
CA THR A 326 -3.97 32.14 33.94
C THR A 326 -3.82 30.92 34.85
N THR A 327 -4.49 29.81 34.55
CA THR A 327 -4.37 28.58 35.34
C THR A 327 -2.95 28.00 35.27
N LYS A 328 -2.27 28.10 34.12
CA LYS A 328 -0.87 27.67 33.98
C LYS A 328 0.09 28.54 34.81
N GLN A 329 -0.16 29.84 34.89
CA GLN A 329 0.62 30.76 35.74
C GLN A 329 0.36 30.55 37.23
N ALA A 330 -0.89 30.28 37.62
CA ALA A 330 -1.27 30.01 39.01
C ALA A 330 -0.80 28.61 39.48
N GLN A 331 -0.75 27.62 38.58
CA GLN A 331 -0.36 26.26 38.88
C GLN A 331 0.75 25.77 37.92
N PRO A 332 1.98 26.32 38.03
CA PRO A 332 3.08 25.99 37.13
C PRO A 332 3.62 24.56 37.33
N HIS A 333 3.29 23.93 38.46
CA HIS A 333 3.70 22.56 38.80
C HIS A 333 2.83 21.49 38.10
N LEU A 334 1.71 21.85 37.49
CA LEU A 334 0.82 20.92 36.82
C LEU A 334 1.19 20.72 35.35
N SER A 335 1.13 19.46 34.91
CA SER A 335 1.28 19.12 33.50
C SER A 335 0.08 19.60 32.67
N THR A 336 0.28 19.80 31.37
CA THR A 336 -0.80 20.23 30.46
C THR A 336 -2.05 19.34 30.52
N PRO A 337 -1.98 18.01 30.60
CA PRO A 337 -3.16 17.16 30.79
C PRO A 337 -3.91 17.42 32.11
N GLN A 338 -3.19 17.71 33.19
CA GLN A 338 -3.79 18.02 34.50
C GLN A 338 -4.48 19.39 34.48
N LEU A 339 -3.87 20.40 33.86
CA LEU A 339 -4.48 21.72 33.64
C LEU A 339 -5.77 21.62 32.83
N MET A 340 -5.79 20.83 31.76
CA MET A 340 -7.00 20.61 30.95
C MET A 340 -8.11 19.94 31.76
N LYS A 341 -7.77 18.97 32.63
CA LYS A 341 -8.73 18.32 33.53
C LYS A 341 -9.31 19.30 34.54
N HIS A 342 -8.47 20.17 35.11
CA HIS A 342 -8.88 21.21 36.04
C HIS A 342 -9.85 22.21 35.38
N LEU A 343 -9.47 22.78 34.24
CA LEU A 343 -10.31 23.71 33.46
C LEU A 343 -11.65 23.08 33.03
N SER A 344 -11.66 21.78 32.75
CA SER A 344 -12.90 21.06 32.43
C SER A 344 -13.85 20.95 33.62
N GLN A 345 -13.31 20.78 34.83
CA GLN A 345 -14.09 20.76 36.06
C GLN A 345 -14.61 22.17 36.39
N GLU A 346 -13.77 23.19 36.24
CA GLU A 346 -14.18 24.58 36.44
C GLU A 346 -15.28 25.00 35.48
N TYR A 347 -15.16 24.66 34.19
CA TYR A 347 -16.19 24.93 33.20
C TYR A 347 -17.54 24.30 33.56
N ARG A 348 -17.54 23.02 34.00
CA ARG A 348 -18.79 22.36 34.43
C ARG A 348 -19.45 23.09 35.60
N LYS A 349 -18.67 23.47 36.60
CA LYS A 349 -19.17 24.24 37.75
C LYS A 349 -19.72 25.60 37.34
N THR A 350 -19.04 26.31 36.43
CA THR A 350 -19.54 27.61 35.93
C THR A 350 -20.84 27.45 35.15
N MET A 351 -20.97 26.39 34.34
CA MET A 351 -22.21 26.11 33.62
C MET A 351 -23.36 25.73 34.58
N GLU A 352 -23.09 24.90 35.60
CA GLU A 352 -24.07 24.51 36.64
C GLU A 352 -24.55 25.72 37.46
N GLN A 353 -23.63 26.64 37.82
CA GLN A 353 -23.96 27.87 38.54
C GLN A 353 -24.77 28.85 37.69
N GLN A 354 -24.43 29.00 36.40
CA GLN A 354 -25.20 29.82 35.46
C GLN A 354 -26.62 29.27 35.23
N GLN A 355 -26.80 27.95 35.34
CA GLN A 355 -28.11 27.30 35.20
C GLN A 355 -28.98 27.46 36.45
N GLN A 356 -28.38 27.61 37.64
CA GLN A 356 -29.11 27.87 38.89
C GLN A 356 -29.50 29.35 39.07
N GLN A 357 -28.82 30.28 38.40
CA GLN A 357 -29.10 31.72 38.47
C GLN A 357 -30.16 32.22 37.47
N ASN A 358 -30.57 31.39 36.49
CA ASN A 358 -31.67 31.69 35.57
C ASN A 358 -32.64 30.49 35.52
N PRO A 359 -33.58 30.36 36.47
CA PRO A 359 -34.65 29.39 36.34
C PRO A 359 -35.51 29.77 35.13
N ILE A 360 -35.71 28.83 34.21
CA ILE A 360 -36.69 28.96 33.13
C ILE A 360 -38.06 28.97 33.79
N ASP A 361 -38.76 30.10 33.72
CA ASP A 361 -40.15 30.22 34.16
C ASP A 361 -41.01 29.41 33.19
N LEU A 362 -41.41 28.20 33.61
CA LEU A 362 -42.34 27.37 32.85
C LEU A 362 -43.76 27.91 33.11
N PRO A 363 -44.53 28.32 32.07
CA PRO A 363 -45.90 28.74 32.29
C PRO A 363 -46.73 27.57 32.82
N ASP A 364 -47.56 27.87 33.81
CA ASP A 364 -48.47 26.97 34.51
C ASP A 364 -49.42 26.27 33.53
N LEU A 365 -49.36 24.93 33.52
CA LEU A 365 -50.15 24.06 32.64
C LEU A 365 -51.65 24.03 33.01
N GLU A 366 -52.07 24.66 34.11
CA GLU A 366 -53.49 24.84 34.42
C GLU A 366 -54.17 25.98 33.64
N GLN A 367 -53.42 26.88 32.99
CA GLN A 367 -53.99 28.00 32.22
C GLN A 367 -54.39 27.65 30.77
N LEU A 368 -54.26 26.38 30.35
CA LEU A 368 -54.59 25.91 29.00
C LEU A 368 -55.87 25.04 28.94
N LYS A 369 -56.74 25.10 29.95
CA LYS A 369 -58.11 24.58 29.85
C LYS A 369 -59.09 25.71 29.51
N ILE A 370 -59.19 26.03 28.21
CA ILE A 370 -60.39 26.61 27.60
C ILE A 370 -60.67 25.84 26.32
#